data_AF-A0ABC8QWF1-F1
#
_entry.id   AF-A0ABC8QWF1-F1
#
_cell.length_a   1.000
_cell.length_b   1.000
_cell.length_c   1.000
_cell.angle_alpha   90.00
_cell.angle_beta   90.00
_cell.angle_gamma   90.00
#
_symmetry.space_group_name_H-M   'P 1'
#
loop_
_entity.id
_entity.type
_entity.pdbx_description
1 polymer ?
#
loop_
_entity_poly.entity_id
_entity_poly.type
_entity_poly.pdbx_seq_one_letter_code
_entity_poly.pdbx_strand_id
1 'polypeptide(L)'
;MEAMRLTSLYCTSFKKSSSFPSVSSYCSSSPSLTNSRNLVSLQSIFPGNPISRGNRNHSMMSCSKSNDGLQDSSFQGGESFFRSVLASMEAVYLNRNPTAKAILELVRSVDEDQICYDHLAFRTFGVSGHGIDSTAKFFLDFGYSRREELRFPAKKLKAFWYSPPHVPLSNGASGVNGPLPRIFISELLVDQMSPQAQEIIRKYTEISGNGNKHAALASALGSLTWEKPSHCEFQELAGESEYAAWTLVNGYALNHVTISIHQLKSDLRNINSLNQFIEKSGFKLNSEGGVLKVSPDGLLLQSSTVADSFSFQFSDGVTESVPCSYIEFAERLVLPQYKNLPEKEVKEFHRRDGFEVGNADKIFESTSKDQLTRKAA
;
A
#
# COMPACT_ATOMS: atom_id res chain seq x y z
N MET A 1 37.49 11.81 71.40
CA MET A 1 36.31 11.04 70.93
C MET A 1 36.82 10.12 69.84
N GLU A 2 37.40 9.00 70.25
CA GLU A 2 36.78 7.66 70.17
C GLU A 2 36.65 7.21 68.69
N ALA A 3 37.58 6.37 68.21
CA ALA A 3 37.49 4.89 68.23
C ALA A 3 36.48 4.40 67.15
N MET A 4 36.66 3.33 66.38
CA MET A 4 37.59 2.21 66.37
C MET A 4 37.40 1.46 65.03
N ARG A 5 38.51 1.06 64.43
CA ARG A 5 38.81 -0.21 63.72
C ARG A 5 37.74 -1.29 63.44
N LEU A 6 38.04 -2.05 62.36
CA LEU A 6 37.73 -3.47 62.02
C LEU A 6 36.35 -3.71 61.34
N THR A 7 36.16 -4.60 60.36
CA THR A 7 36.86 -5.87 60.03
C THR A 7 36.47 -6.36 58.63
N SER A 8 37.41 -7.07 57.98
CA SER A 8 37.17 -7.97 56.83
C SER A 8 36.60 -9.30 57.31
N LEU A 9 35.70 -9.93 56.54
CA LEU A 9 35.44 -11.37 56.58
C LEU A 9 35.13 -11.91 55.18
N TYR A 10 36.03 -12.75 54.69
CA TYR A 10 35.80 -13.72 53.62
C TYR A 10 34.87 -14.83 54.13
N CYS A 11 33.93 -15.29 53.30
CA CYS A 11 33.50 -16.69 53.33
C CYS A 11 33.08 -17.18 51.94
N THR A 12 33.33 -18.47 51.75
CA THR A 12 33.57 -19.22 50.53
C THR A 12 32.33 -19.86 49.89
N SER A 13 32.43 -20.11 48.57
CA SER A 13 31.94 -21.28 47.81
C SER A 13 30.46 -21.66 47.89
N PHE A 14 29.77 -21.71 46.75
CA PHE A 14 29.31 -23.00 46.16
C PHE A 14 28.88 -22.81 44.70
N LYS A 15 29.52 -23.59 43.82
CA LYS A 15 29.08 -23.85 42.43
C LYS A 15 27.74 -24.61 42.47
N LYS A 16 26.79 -24.21 41.62
CA LYS A 16 25.81 -25.14 41.03
C LYS A 16 25.65 -24.82 39.54
N SER A 17 26.24 -25.70 38.75
CA SER A 17 25.87 -25.97 37.37
C SER A 17 24.49 -26.64 37.34
N SER A 18 23.60 -26.17 36.48
CA SER A 18 22.50 -26.97 35.96
C SER A 18 22.26 -26.58 34.50
N SER A 19 22.88 -27.38 33.64
CA SER A 19 22.54 -27.62 32.24
C SER A 19 21.11 -28.18 32.09
N PHE A 20 20.61 -28.10 30.85
CA PHE A 20 19.47 -28.80 30.19
C PHE A 20 18.31 -27.87 29.76
N PRO A 21 17.63 -28.16 28.64
CA PRO A 21 18.22 -28.28 27.30
C PRO A 21 17.45 -27.46 26.24
N SER A 22 18.12 -27.22 25.12
CA SER A 22 17.55 -26.79 23.84
C SER A 22 16.50 -27.78 23.34
N VAL A 23 15.28 -27.30 23.11
CA VAL A 23 14.26 -28.04 22.34
C VAL A 23 14.15 -27.39 20.97
N SER A 24 14.90 -27.95 20.02
CA SER A 24 14.67 -27.77 18.59
C SER A 24 13.48 -28.65 18.19
N SER A 25 12.29 -28.06 18.01
CA SER A 25 11.18 -28.78 17.38
C SER A 25 11.36 -28.75 15.87
N TYR A 26 11.90 -29.83 15.32
CA TYR A 26 11.84 -30.13 13.90
C TYR A 26 10.38 -30.40 13.51
N CYS A 27 9.80 -29.55 12.67
CA CYS A 27 8.55 -29.86 11.97
C CYS A 27 8.85 -30.81 10.81
N SER A 28 8.67 -32.11 11.04
CA SER A 28 8.64 -33.12 10.00
C SER A 28 7.29 -33.84 10.02
N SER A 29 6.48 -33.59 9.00
CA SER A 29 5.30 -34.38 8.69
C SER A 29 5.21 -34.63 7.19
N SER A 30 5.54 -35.86 6.80
CA SER A 30 5.27 -36.45 5.49
C SER A 30 3.76 -36.70 5.34
N PRO A 31 3.15 -36.45 4.17
CA PRO A 31 1.83 -37.00 3.88
C PRO A 31 1.94 -38.36 3.19
N SER A 32 1.25 -39.33 3.78
CA SER A 32 0.96 -40.66 3.26
C SER A 32 0.09 -40.59 2.00
N LEU A 33 0.50 -41.35 0.97
CA LEU A 33 -0.29 -41.66 -0.22
C LEU A 33 -1.58 -42.41 0.12
N THR A 34 -2.72 -41.90 -0.35
CA THR A 34 -3.91 -42.71 -0.58
C THR A 34 -4.47 -42.43 -1.98
N ASN A 35 -4.46 -43.50 -2.78
CA ASN A 35 -5.07 -43.56 -4.11
C ASN A 35 -6.59 -43.43 -4.00
N SER A 36 -7.18 -42.54 -4.77
CA SER A 36 -8.56 -42.64 -5.21
C SER A 36 -8.67 -42.18 -6.66
N ARG A 37 -8.89 -43.16 -7.53
CA ARG A 37 -9.20 -42.98 -8.94
C ARG A 37 -10.60 -42.38 -9.05
N ASN A 38 -10.75 -41.29 -9.79
CA ASN A 38 -11.95 -41.03 -10.58
C ASN A 38 -11.57 -40.25 -11.83
N LEU A 39 -11.60 -40.98 -12.96
CA LEU A 39 -11.52 -40.48 -14.32
C LEU A 39 -12.81 -39.74 -14.65
N VAL A 40 -12.71 -38.46 -14.99
CA VAL A 40 -13.72 -37.79 -15.82
C VAL A 40 -13.00 -37.11 -16.98
N SER A 41 -13.22 -37.70 -18.15
CA SER A 41 -12.78 -37.23 -19.46
C SER A 41 -13.51 -35.94 -19.83
N LEU A 42 -12.77 -34.85 -20.01
CA LEU A 42 -13.27 -33.65 -20.69
C LEU A 42 -12.73 -33.66 -22.13
N GLN A 43 -13.62 -33.99 -23.07
CA GLN A 43 -13.37 -33.92 -24.50
C GLN A 43 -13.22 -32.47 -24.94
N SER A 44 -12.07 -32.16 -25.53
CA SER A 44 -11.80 -30.98 -26.32
C SER A 44 -12.57 -31.04 -27.65
N ILE A 45 -13.37 -30.03 -27.97
CA ILE A 45 -13.91 -29.82 -29.32
C ILE A 45 -13.38 -28.47 -29.83
N PHE A 46 -12.36 -28.54 -30.67
CA PHE A 46 -12.00 -27.51 -31.64
C PHE A 46 -12.60 -27.89 -32.99
N PRO A 47 -13.11 -26.92 -33.76
CA PRO A 47 -13.03 -27.01 -35.22
C PRO A 47 -12.00 -25.99 -35.73
N GLY A 48 -10.89 -26.51 -36.23
CA GLY A 48 -9.95 -25.75 -37.06
C GLY A 48 -10.46 -25.62 -38.48
N ASN A 49 -10.11 -24.52 -39.14
CA ASN A 49 -10.02 -24.43 -40.59
C ASN A 49 -8.72 -23.69 -40.95
N PRO A 50 -7.92 -24.16 -41.94
CA PRO A 50 -6.61 -23.59 -42.24
C PRO A 50 -6.70 -22.60 -43.41
N ILE A 51 -6.04 -21.43 -43.31
CA ILE A 51 -5.79 -20.58 -44.50
C ILE A 51 -4.36 -20.02 -44.48
N SER A 52 -3.60 -20.52 -45.47
CA SER A 52 -2.55 -19.92 -46.30
C SER A 52 -1.44 -19.05 -45.70
N ARG A 53 -0.21 -19.56 -45.86
CA ARG A 53 1.03 -18.78 -45.96
C ARG A 53 0.92 -17.73 -47.08
N GLY A 54 1.28 -16.50 -46.76
CA GLY A 54 1.54 -15.43 -47.72
C GLY A 54 2.72 -14.58 -47.25
N ASN A 55 3.87 -14.76 -47.90
CA ASN A 55 4.99 -13.82 -47.82
C ASN A 55 4.53 -12.43 -48.30
N ARG A 56 4.93 -11.37 -47.61
CA ARG A 56 5.48 -10.13 -48.23
C ARG A 56 5.95 -9.09 -47.22
N ASN A 57 7.25 -8.83 -47.34
CA ASN A 57 7.93 -7.53 -47.44
C ASN A 57 7.93 -6.56 -46.25
N HIS A 58 9.16 -6.35 -45.78
CA HIS A 58 9.63 -5.17 -45.07
C HIS A 58 9.32 -3.89 -45.85
N SER A 59 8.78 -2.90 -45.14
CA SER A 59 8.81 -1.50 -45.56
C SER A 59 9.07 -0.63 -44.33
N MET A 60 10.25 -0.01 -44.33
CA MET A 60 10.60 1.12 -43.46
C MET A 60 9.58 2.25 -43.66
N MET A 61 9.06 2.81 -42.58
CA MET A 61 8.43 4.13 -42.61
C MET A 61 9.24 5.14 -41.80
N SER A 62 9.58 6.20 -42.55
CA SER A 62 10.31 7.39 -42.15
C SER A 62 9.56 8.20 -41.10
N CYS A 63 10.29 8.70 -40.11
CA CYS A 63 9.79 9.70 -39.18
C CYS A 63 9.51 11.02 -39.91
N SER A 64 8.29 11.52 -39.80
CA SER A 64 7.96 12.93 -40.07
C SER A 64 7.28 13.51 -38.84
N LYS A 65 7.96 14.48 -38.21
CA LYS A 65 7.38 15.34 -37.18
C LYS A 65 6.35 16.26 -37.82
N SER A 66 5.14 16.31 -37.26
CA SER A 66 4.19 17.41 -37.45
C SER A 66 3.46 17.70 -36.13
N ASN A 67 3.43 18.99 -35.81
CA ASN A 67 2.87 19.64 -34.61
C ASN A 67 1.37 19.36 -34.37
N ASP A 68 1.02 19.42 -33.08
CA ASP A 68 -0.27 19.78 -32.45
C ASP A 68 -1.58 19.33 -33.11
N GLY A 69 -2.26 18.39 -32.43
CA GLY A 69 -3.67 18.08 -32.64
C GLY A 69 -4.12 16.81 -31.93
N LEU A 70 -4.77 16.95 -30.77
CA LEU A 70 -5.60 15.97 -30.04
C LEU A 70 -5.21 14.49 -30.18
N GLN A 71 -4.34 14.00 -29.29
CA GLN A 71 -4.38 12.61 -28.84
C GLN A 71 -5.36 12.51 -27.66
N ASP A 72 -6.66 12.44 -27.92
CA ASP A 72 -7.67 12.31 -26.84
C ASP A 72 -8.67 11.18 -27.08
N SER A 73 -8.48 10.38 -28.14
CA SER A 73 -9.45 9.35 -28.54
C SER A 73 -9.15 7.93 -28.02
N SER A 74 -7.94 7.65 -27.50
CA SER A 74 -7.60 6.30 -27.02
C SER A 74 -8.08 6.03 -25.60
N PHE A 75 -8.38 7.07 -24.82
CA PHE A 75 -8.76 6.92 -23.41
C PHE A 75 -10.27 6.72 -23.21
N GLN A 76 -11.13 7.22 -24.10
CA GLN A 76 -12.59 7.25 -23.88
C GLN A 76 -13.25 5.88 -23.69
N GLY A 77 -12.79 4.83 -24.40
CA GLY A 77 -13.29 3.46 -24.18
C GLY A 77 -12.64 2.74 -22.98
N GLY A 78 -11.39 3.08 -22.68
CA GLY A 78 -10.61 2.48 -21.59
C GLY A 78 -10.90 3.09 -20.22
N GLU A 79 -11.36 4.34 -20.17
CA GLU A 79 -11.61 5.06 -18.92
C GLU A 79 -12.66 4.39 -18.04
N SER A 80 -13.81 4.02 -18.64
CA SER A 80 -14.89 3.33 -17.92
C SER A 80 -14.39 2.03 -17.28
N PHE A 81 -13.61 1.25 -18.03
CA PHE A 81 -12.98 0.03 -17.51
C PHE A 81 -11.98 0.35 -16.40
N PHE A 82 -11.11 1.33 -16.59
CA PHE A 82 -10.14 1.77 -15.59
C PHE A 82 -10.81 2.18 -14.27
N ARG A 83 -11.83 3.04 -14.34
CA ARG A 83 -12.61 3.45 -13.15
C ARG A 83 -13.32 2.27 -12.49
N SER A 84 -13.82 1.30 -13.26
CA SER A 84 -14.43 0.08 -12.71
C SER A 84 -13.40 -0.78 -11.95
N VAL A 85 -12.16 -0.85 -12.43
CA VAL A 85 -11.07 -1.53 -11.71
C VAL A 85 -10.71 -0.77 -10.43
N LEU A 86 -10.59 0.57 -10.48
CA LEU A 86 -10.37 1.38 -9.28
C LEU A 86 -11.49 1.21 -8.25
N ALA A 87 -12.76 1.22 -8.69
CA ALA A 87 -13.92 0.99 -7.84
C ALA A 87 -13.89 -0.41 -7.20
N SER A 88 -13.37 -1.41 -7.91
CA SER A 88 -13.21 -2.77 -7.37
C SER A 88 -12.10 -2.83 -6.30
N MET A 89 -10.96 -2.17 -6.54
CA MET A 89 -9.90 -2.01 -5.53
C MET A 89 -10.40 -1.27 -4.28
N GLU A 90 -11.15 -0.18 -4.48
CA GLU A 90 -11.78 0.58 -3.41
C GLU A 90 -12.80 -0.28 -2.64
N ALA A 91 -13.66 -1.04 -3.32
CA ALA A 91 -14.65 -1.89 -2.66
C ALA A 91 -13.99 -2.95 -1.76
N VAL A 92 -12.93 -3.60 -2.24
CA VAL A 92 -12.11 -4.53 -1.44
C VAL A 92 -11.53 -3.82 -0.21
N TYR A 93 -10.98 -2.62 -0.39
CA TYR A 93 -10.44 -1.81 0.69
C TYR A 93 -11.53 -1.46 1.72
N LEU A 94 -12.67 -0.90 1.32
CA LEU A 94 -13.72 -0.50 2.25
C LEU A 94 -14.36 -1.68 2.98
N ASN A 95 -14.44 -2.85 2.34
CA ASN A 95 -14.97 -4.06 2.97
C ASN A 95 -14.05 -4.61 4.07
N ARG A 96 -12.74 -4.38 3.96
CA ARG A 96 -11.74 -4.86 4.94
C ARG A 96 -11.41 -3.83 6.01
N ASN A 97 -11.77 -2.56 5.80
CA ASN A 97 -11.36 -1.43 6.64
C ASN A 97 -12.58 -0.62 7.11
N PRO A 98 -13.30 -1.11 8.14
CA PRO A 98 -14.50 -0.44 8.66
C PRO A 98 -14.24 1.00 9.12
N THR A 99 -13.06 1.33 9.65
CA THR A 99 -12.70 2.70 10.04
C THR A 99 -12.67 3.62 8.83
N ALA A 100 -12.01 3.22 7.75
CA ALA A 100 -11.95 4.01 6.53
C ALA A 100 -13.34 4.22 5.92
N LYS A 101 -14.16 3.16 5.88
CA LYS A 101 -15.53 3.24 5.39
C LYS A 101 -16.39 4.21 6.22
N ALA A 102 -16.34 4.09 7.55
CA ALA A 102 -17.10 4.96 8.44
C ALA A 102 -16.67 6.42 8.33
N ILE A 103 -15.38 6.69 8.18
CA ILE A 103 -14.85 8.05 7.99
C ILE A 103 -15.31 8.65 6.66
N LEU A 104 -15.27 7.88 5.56
CA LEU A 104 -15.77 8.36 4.27
C LEU A 104 -17.27 8.67 4.33
N GLU A 105 -18.08 7.82 4.97
CA GLU A 105 -19.51 8.07 5.19
C GLU A 105 -19.74 9.31 6.06
N LEU A 106 -18.96 9.48 7.12
CA LEU A 106 -19.04 10.62 8.02
C LEU A 106 -18.69 11.94 7.30
N VAL A 107 -17.59 11.98 6.55
CA VAL A 107 -17.19 13.18 5.78
C VAL A 107 -18.22 13.48 4.68
N ARG A 108 -18.76 12.45 3.99
CA ARG A 108 -19.84 12.61 3.01
C ARG A 108 -21.08 13.26 3.60
N SER A 109 -21.43 12.93 4.84
CA SER A 109 -22.61 13.49 5.51
C SER A 109 -22.51 14.99 5.78
N VAL A 110 -21.28 15.53 5.84
CA VAL A 110 -21.00 16.96 6.09
C VAL A 110 -20.72 17.71 4.78
N ASP A 111 -20.14 17.05 3.78
CA ASP A 111 -19.61 17.69 2.55
C ASP A 111 -20.41 17.39 1.27
N GLU A 112 -21.66 16.95 1.39
CA GLU A 112 -22.61 16.72 0.29
C GLU A 112 -22.04 15.82 -0.85
N ASP A 113 -21.33 14.76 -0.46
CA ASP A 113 -20.80 13.70 -1.36
C ASP A 113 -19.77 14.16 -2.42
N GLN A 114 -18.97 15.20 -2.13
CA GLN A 114 -17.93 15.73 -3.04
C GLN A 114 -16.50 15.33 -2.65
N ILE A 115 -16.31 14.16 -2.03
CA ILE A 115 -14.98 13.68 -1.65
C ILE A 115 -14.15 13.38 -2.90
N CYS A 116 -12.99 14.02 -3.01
CA CYS A 116 -11.99 13.70 -4.02
C CYS A 116 -10.82 12.93 -3.39
N TYR A 117 -10.25 11.99 -4.12
CA TYR A 117 -9.06 11.26 -3.67
C TYR A 117 -7.79 11.95 -4.15
N ASP A 118 -6.91 12.28 -3.21
CA ASP A 118 -5.60 12.87 -3.50
C ASP A 118 -4.68 11.82 -4.14
N HIS A 119 -4.61 10.65 -3.51
CA HIS A 119 -3.81 9.54 -3.98
C HIS A 119 -4.30 8.18 -3.46
N LEU A 120 -3.82 7.13 -4.12
CA LEU A 120 -3.92 5.73 -3.74
C LEU A 120 -2.51 5.17 -3.53
N ALA A 121 -2.31 4.33 -2.52
CA ALA A 121 -0.99 3.76 -2.25
C ALA A 121 -0.95 2.23 -2.24
N PHE A 122 0.16 1.67 -2.74
CA PHE A 122 0.41 0.24 -2.81
C PHE A 122 1.79 -0.11 -2.28
N ARG A 123 1.90 -1.30 -1.67
CA ARG A 123 3.14 -1.88 -1.19
C ARG A 123 3.47 -3.13 -2.01
N THR A 124 4.75 -3.32 -2.31
CA THR A 124 5.26 -4.45 -3.11
C THR A 124 6.59 -4.98 -2.58
N PHE A 125 7.03 -6.15 -3.07
CA PHE A 125 8.37 -6.70 -2.79
C PHE A 125 9.31 -6.45 -3.95
N GLY A 126 10.45 -5.80 -3.70
CA GLY A 126 11.48 -5.51 -4.69
C GLY A 126 12.30 -6.76 -5.07
N VAL A 127 11.63 -7.75 -5.64
CA VAL A 127 12.21 -8.93 -6.30
C VAL A 127 11.72 -8.99 -7.74
N SER A 128 12.38 -9.82 -8.56
CA SER A 128 12.12 -9.91 -9.99
C SER A 128 10.62 -10.04 -10.29
N GLY A 129 10.08 -9.03 -10.96
CA GLY A 129 8.70 -8.99 -11.41
C GLY A 129 7.64 -8.67 -10.36
N HIS A 130 7.94 -8.63 -9.05
CA HIS A 130 6.95 -8.39 -7.97
C HIS A 130 7.06 -7.01 -7.32
N GLY A 131 7.99 -6.17 -7.79
CA GLY A 131 8.21 -4.80 -7.29
C GLY A 131 7.24 -3.78 -7.87
N ILE A 132 7.64 -2.51 -7.86
CA ILE A 132 6.84 -1.36 -8.31
C ILE A 132 6.25 -1.58 -9.71
N ASP A 133 7.05 -2.11 -10.63
CA ASP A 133 6.65 -2.27 -12.04
C ASP A 133 5.46 -3.22 -12.22
N SER A 134 5.27 -4.20 -11.32
CA SER A 134 4.16 -5.15 -11.34
C SER A 134 2.79 -4.47 -11.24
N THR A 135 2.72 -3.46 -10.37
CA THR A 135 1.52 -2.64 -10.14
C THR A 135 1.49 -1.43 -11.08
N ALA A 136 2.64 -0.77 -11.28
CA ALA A 136 2.73 0.46 -12.07
C ALA A 136 2.32 0.26 -13.52
N LYS A 137 2.62 -0.92 -14.11
CA LYS A 137 2.29 -1.21 -15.50
C LYS A 137 0.81 -0.95 -15.83
N PHE A 138 -0.10 -1.35 -14.95
CA PHE A 138 -1.53 -1.10 -15.14
C PHE A 138 -1.81 0.40 -15.29
N PHE A 139 -1.32 1.23 -14.37
CA PHE A 139 -1.55 2.67 -14.42
C PHE A 139 -0.89 3.34 -15.63
N LEU A 140 0.32 2.91 -16.00
CA LEU A 140 1.03 3.40 -17.18
C LEU A 140 0.25 3.10 -18.48
N ASP A 141 -0.35 1.90 -18.59
CA ASP A 141 -1.20 1.53 -19.72
C ASP A 141 -2.45 2.45 -19.84
N PHE A 142 -2.86 3.09 -18.73
CA PHE A 142 -3.93 4.10 -18.67
C PHE A 142 -3.40 5.54 -18.56
N GLY A 143 -2.23 5.83 -19.12
CA GLY A 143 -1.75 7.19 -19.34
C GLY A 143 -1.17 7.90 -18.11
N TYR A 144 -1.01 7.20 -16.98
CA TYR A 144 -0.26 7.75 -15.86
C TYR A 144 1.21 7.97 -16.24
N SER A 145 1.84 8.97 -15.66
CA SER A 145 3.25 9.27 -15.88
C SER A 145 4.06 9.07 -14.60
N ARG A 146 5.15 8.30 -14.67
CA ARG A 146 6.08 8.13 -13.54
C ARG A 146 6.76 9.46 -13.19
N ARG A 147 6.89 9.72 -11.89
CA ARG A 147 7.49 10.93 -11.33
C ARG A 147 8.68 10.58 -10.45
N GLU A 148 9.00 11.44 -9.47
CA GLU A 148 10.21 11.35 -8.67
C GLU A 148 10.31 10.04 -7.88
N GLU A 149 11.55 9.62 -7.64
CA GLU A 149 11.89 8.53 -6.73
C GLU A 149 11.99 9.05 -5.29
N LEU A 150 11.46 8.28 -4.34
CA LEU A 150 11.65 8.50 -2.91
C LEU A 150 12.40 7.32 -2.30
N ARG A 151 13.32 7.57 -1.37
CA ARG A 151 14.08 6.52 -0.68
C ARG A 151 13.92 6.64 0.84
N PHE A 152 13.79 5.49 1.48
CA PHE A 152 13.65 5.36 2.93
C PHE A 152 14.71 4.36 3.44
N PRO A 153 15.98 4.79 3.58
CA PRO A 153 17.09 3.88 3.87
C PRO A 153 16.88 3.07 5.16
N ALA A 154 16.39 3.72 6.22
CA ALA A 154 16.14 3.06 7.51
C ALA A 154 15.10 1.93 7.41
N LYS A 155 14.09 2.09 6.56
CA LYS A 155 13.05 1.07 6.32
C LYS A 155 13.39 0.13 5.16
N LYS A 156 14.54 0.32 4.50
CA LYS A 156 14.96 -0.39 3.29
C LYS A 156 13.90 -0.32 2.17
N LEU A 157 13.27 0.84 1.98
CA LEU A 157 12.24 1.04 0.94
C LEU A 157 12.71 2.02 -0.13
N LYS A 158 12.16 1.88 -1.33
CA LYS A 158 12.05 2.97 -2.31
C LYS A 158 10.63 3.06 -2.83
N ALA A 159 10.27 4.20 -3.38
CA ALA A 159 8.96 4.42 -3.99
C ALA A 159 9.05 5.29 -5.24
N PHE A 160 8.07 5.14 -6.12
CA PHE A 160 7.76 6.09 -7.16
C PHE A 160 6.31 6.52 -7.01
N TRP A 161 6.01 7.75 -7.40
CA TRP A 161 4.63 8.17 -7.59
C TRP A 161 4.33 8.44 -9.07
N TYR A 162 3.05 8.44 -9.40
CA TYR A 162 2.56 8.55 -10.75
C TYR A 162 1.45 9.60 -10.81
N SER A 163 1.63 10.60 -11.68
CA SER A 163 0.61 11.62 -11.91
C SER A 163 -0.45 11.10 -12.89
N PRO A 164 -1.75 11.39 -12.66
CA PRO A 164 -2.83 10.95 -13.54
C PRO A 164 -2.79 11.66 -14.90
N PRO A 165 -3.36 11.06 -15.96
CA PRO A 165 -3.68 11.78 -17.19
C PRO A 165 -4.78 12.83 -16.93
N HIS A 166 -4.88 13.80 -17.83
CA HIS A 166 -6.02 14.72 -17.81
C HIS A 166 -7.26 14.03 -18.38
N VAL A 167 -8.37 14.07 -17.64
CA VAL A 167 -9.62 13.42 -18.03
C VAL A 167 -10.78 14.39 -17.82
N PRO A 168 -11.63 14.64 -18.84
CA PRO A 168 -12.82 15.45 -18.65
C PRO A 168 -13.75 14.87 -17.58
N LEU A 169 -14.21 15.70 -16.65
CA LEU A 169 -15.06 15.26 -15.55
C LEU A 169 -16.51 15.66 -15.79
N SER A 170 -17.42 14.73 -15.49
CA SER A 170 -18.84 15.00 -15.37
C SER A 170 -19.13 15.73 -14.06
N ASN A 171 -20.08 16.66 -14.07
CA ASN A 171 -20.49 17.39 -12.87
C ASN A 171 -20.96 16.41 -11.78
N GLY A 172 -20.46 16.60 -10.55
CA GLY A 172 -20.87 15.85 -9.37
C GLY A 172 -20.15 14.51 -9.14
N ALA A 173 -19.13 14.18 -9.92
CA ALA A 173 -18.38 12.94 -9.73
C ALA A 173 -17.45 13.01 -8.49
N SER A 174 -17.43 11.94 -7.69
CA SER A 174 -16.66 11.83 -6.45
C SER A 174 -15.92 10.49 -6.35
N GLY A 175 -15.01 10.37 -5.37
CA GLY A 175 -14.16 9.21 -5.16
C GLY A 175 -13.38 8.83 -6.42
N VAL A 176 -13.43 7.55 -6.79
CA VAL A 176 -12.79 7.02 -8.01
C VAL A 176 -13.41 7.53 -9.33
N ASN A 177 -14.61 8.10 -9.27
CA ASN A 177 -15.27 8.70 -10.43
C ASN A 177 -14.96 10.20 -10.59
N GLY A 178 -14.41 10.83 -9.55
CA GLY A 178 -13.96 12.22 -9.57
C GLY A 178 -12.63 12.42 -10.32
N PRO A 179 -11.90 13.51 -10.00
CA PRO A 179 -10.52 13.69 -10.45
C PRO A 179 -9.70 12.44 -10.14
N LEU A 180 -8.95 11.95 -11.13
CA LEU A 180 -8.15 10.74 -10.94
C LEU A 180 -7.09 10.96 -9.85
N PRO A 181 -6.94 10.03 -8.89
CA PRO A 181 -5.95 10.17 -7.83
C PRO A 181 -4.55 9.95 -8.37
N ARG A 182 -3.54 10.55 -7.71
CA ARG A 182 -2.14 10.15 -7.89
C ARG A 182 -1.96 8.71 -7.39
N ILE A 183 -0.94 8.01 -7.87
CA ILE A 183 -0.63 6.66 -7.39
C ILE A 183 0.75 6.67 -6.74
N PHE A 184 0.85 6.17 -5.52
CA PHE A 184 2.11 5.97 -4.81
C PHE A 184 2.39 4.47 -4.70
N ILE A 185 3.55 4.01 -5.19
CA ILE A 185 3.92 2.59 -5.16
C ILE A 185 5.31 2.47 -4.54
N SER A 186 5.39 1.75 -3.43
CA SER A 186 6.66 1.43 -2.77
C SER A 186 7.03 -0.03 -2.96
N GLU A 187 8.34 -0.31 -2.90
CA GLU A 187 8.87 -1.66 -2.78
C GLU A 187 9.89 -1.77 -1.64
N LEU A 188 9.87 -2.93 -0.97
CA LEU A 188 10.94 -3.34 -0.07
C LEU A 188 12.17 -3.75 -0.87
N LEU A 189 13.34 -3.23 -0.51
CA LEU A 189 14.62 -3.62 -1.06
C LEU A 189 15.05 -4.95 -0.42
N VAL A 190 14.51 -6.05 -0.96
CA VAL A 190 14.64 -7.39 -0.38
C VAL A 190 16.10 -7.83 -0.30
N ASP A 191 16.93 -7.43 -1.24
CA ASP A 191 18.39 -7.65 -1.24
C ASP A 191 19.12 -7.05 -0.03
N GLN A 192 18.53 -6.08 0.66
CA GLN A 192 19.07 -5.48 1.89
C GLN A 192 18.56 -6.16 3.18
N MET A 193 17.69 -7.17 3.06
CA MET A 193 17.15 -7.93 4.19
C MET A 193 18.09 -9.07 4.62
N SER A 194 17.86 -9.63 5.81
CA SER A 194 18.59 -10.83 6.24
C SER A 194 18.42 -12.00 5.24
N PRO A 195 19.38 -12.92 5.13
CA PRO A 195 19.25 -14.08 4.25
C PRO A 195 17.96 -14.89 4.49
N GLN A 196 17.55 -15.03 5.75
CA GLN A 196 16.32 -15.71 6.14
C GLN A 196 15.08 -14.99 5.61
N ALA A 197 14.96 -13.68 5.81
CA ALA A 197 13.85 -12.91 5.26
C ALA A 197 13.82 -12.93 3.72
N GLN A 198 14.98 -12.90 3.07
CA GLN A 198 15.08 -13.05 1.62
C GLN A 198 14.56 -14.40 1.14
N GLU A 199 14.92 -15.49 1.81
CA GLU A 199 14.48 -16.84 1.48
C GLU A 199 12.95 -16.98 1.60
N ILE A 200 12.37 -16.47 2.69
CA ILE A 200 10.92 -16.46 2.90
C ILE A 200 10.22 -15.69 1.78
N ILE A 201 10.65 -14.46 1.50
CA ILE A 201 10.00 -13.63 0.47
C ILE A 201 10.13 -14.27 -0.92
N ARG A 202 11.29 -14.85 -1.24
CA ARG A 202 11.51 -15.55 -2.53
C ARG A 202 10.63 -16.79 -2.65
N LYS A 203 10.48 -17.59 -1.59
CA LYS A 203 9.57 -18.75 -1.57
C LYS A 203 8.17 -18.37 -2.04
N TYR A 204 7.55 -17.34 -1.45
CA TYR A 204 6.19 -16.93 -1.81
C TYR A 204 6.11 -16.28 -3.20
N THR A 205 7.06 -15.42 -3.54
CA THR A 205 7.06 -14.74 -4.85
C THR A 205 7.38 -15.68 -6.02
N GLU A 206 8.15 -16.74 -5.81
CA GLU A 206 8.39 -17.77 -6.84
C GLU A 206 7.15 -18.65 -7.05
N ILE A 207 6.46 -19.04 -5.97
CA ILE A 207 5.19 -19.81 -6.04
C ILE A 207 4.11 -19.03 -6.80
N SER A 208 4.08 -17.69 -6.62
CA SER A 208 3.17 -16.80 -7.34
C SER A 208 3.34 -16.90 -8.87
N GLY A 209 4.49 -17.33 -9.37
CA GLY A 209 4.73 -17.59 -10.78
C GLY A 209 4.45 -16.34 -11.63
N ASN A 210 3.46 -16.42 -12.53
CA ASN A 210 3.02 -15.29 -13.36
C ASN A 210 2.00 -14.36 -12.66
N GLY A 211 1.64 -14.61 -11.41
CA GLY A 211 0.64 -13.82 -10.66
C GLY A 211 1.01 -12.34 -10.58
N ASN A 212 2.31 -12.03 -10.57
CA ASN A 212 2.84 -10.67 -10.62
C ASN A 212 2.45 -9.88 -11.88
N LYS A 213 2.19 -10.54 -13.02
CA LYS A 213 1.69 -9.89 -14.25
C LYS A 213 0.24 -9.43 -14.11
N HIS A 214 -0.43 -9.83 -13.04
CA HIS A 214 -1.84 -9.57 -12.76
C HIS A 214 -2.05 -8.88 -11.41
N ALA A 215 -1.06 -8.12 -10.93
CA ALA A 215 -1.11 -7.42 -9.63
C ALA A 215 -2.36 -6.53 -9.46
N ALA A 216 -2.74 -5.77 -10.50
CA ALA A 216 -3.95 -4.95 -10.47
C ALA A 216 -5.24 -5.78 -10.34
N LEU A 217 -5.30 -6.95 -10.99
CA LEU A 217 -6.42 -7.87 -10.86
C LEU A 217 -6.45 -8.50 -9.46
N ALA A 218 -5.31 -8.91 -8.92
CA ALA A 218 -5.20 -9.41 -7.56
C ALA A 218 -5.68 -8.37 -6.53
N SER A 219 -5.34 -7.10 -6.72
CA SER A 219 -5.82 -5.98 -5.91
C SER A 219 -7.35 -5.81 -6.00
N ALA A 220 -7.90 -5.77 -7.22
CA ALA A 220 -9.32 -5.62 -7.47
C ALA A 220 -10.18 -6.78 -6.95
N LEU A 221 -9.60 -7.99 -6.87
CA LEU A 221 -10.26 -9.19 -6.33
C LEU A 221 -9.96 -9.41 -4.84
N GLY A 222 -9.08 -8.62 -4.22
CA GLY A 222 -8.65 -8.79 -2.83
C GLY A 222 -7.96 -10.13 -2.56
N SER A 223 -7.18 -10.62 -3.53
CA SER A 223 -6.54 -11.94 -3.49
C SER A 223 -5.02 -11.83 -3.35
N LEU A 224 -4.42 -12.75 -2.61
CA LEU A 224 -2.97 -12.98 -2.69
C LEU A 224 -2.64 -13.71 -3.99
N THR A 225 -1.50 -13.39 -4.60
CA THR A 225 -1.00 -14.12 -5.77
C THR A 225 -0.18 -15.35 -5.39
N TRP A 226 0.10 -15.51 -4.11
CA TRP A 226 0.78 -16.66 -3.51
C TRP A 226 -0.13 -17.36 -2.50
N GLU A 227 0.28 -18.56 -2.07
CA GLU A 227 -0.41 -19.31 -1.02
C GLU A 227 -0.39 -18.57 0.32
N LYS A 228 -1.31 -18.93 1.22
CA LYS A 228 -1.32 -18.35 2.56
C LYS A 228 0.00 -18.63 3.27
N PRO A 229 0.63 -17.63 3.89
CA PRO A 229 1.85 -17.85 4.63
C PRO A 229 1.63 -18.69 5.88
N SER A 230 2.69 -19.30 6.40
CA SER A 230 2.68 -19.84 7.76
C SER A 230 2.78 -18.70 8.79
N HIS A 231 2.25 -18.92 9.99
CA HIS A 231 2.36 -17.95 11.07
C HIS A 231 3.83 -17.75 11.49
N CYS A 232 4.63 -18.82 11.47
CA CYS A 232 6.06 -18.75 11.79
C CYS A 232 6.81 -17.78 10.87
N GLU A 233 6.66 -17.93 9.56
CA GLU A 233 7.32 -17.05 8.58
C GLU A 233 6.80 -15.62 8.63
N PHE A 234 5.52 -15.43 8.93
CA PHE A 234 4.97 -14.08 9.17
C PHE A 234 5.63 -13.40 10.37
N GLN A 235 5.78 -14.10 11.50
CA GLN A 235 6.43 -13.57 12.69
C GLN A 235 7.92 -13.28 12.46
N GLU A 236 8.61 -14.13 11.70
CA GLU A 236 10.01 -13.91 11.31
C GLU A 236 10.16 -12.63 10.48
N LEU A 237 9.30 -12.41 9.47
CA LEU A 237 9.30 -11.16 8.73
C LEU A 237 8.90 -9.97 9.60
N ALA A 238 7.91 -10.11 10.48
CA ALA A 238 7.46 -9.03 11.35
C ALA A 238 8.55 -8.59 12.35
N GLY A 239 9.42 -9.51 12.76
CA GLY A 239 10.56 -9.22 13.62
C GLY A 239 11.65 -8.37 12.96
N GLU A 240 11.77 -8.39 11.62
CA GLU A 240 12.76 -7.59 10.88
C GLU A 240 12.13 -6.38 10.16
N SER A 241 10.94 -6.54 9.56
CA SER A 241 10.26 -5.52 8.78
C SER A 241 8.74 -5.71 8.81
N GLU A 242 8.07 -4.82 9.53
CA GLU A 242 6.59 -4.74 9.54
C GLU A 242 6.02 -4.48 8.14
N TYR A 243 6.76 -3.79 7.27
CA TYR A 243 6.40 -3.63 5.86
C TYR A 243 6.37 -4.98 5.13
N ALA A 244 7.38 -5.83 5.38
CA ALA A 244 7.46 -7.16 4.77
C ALA A 244 6.30 -8.05 5.24
N ALA A 245 6.06 -8.09 6.56
CA ALA A 245 4.96 -8.84 7.15
C ALA A 245 3.59 -8.38 6.62
N TRP A 246 3.37 -7.06 6.53
CA TRP A 246 2.16 -6.49 5.96
C TRP A 246 1.96 -6.94 4.51
N THR A 247 3.00 -6.83 3.69
CA THR A 247 2.95 -7.17 2.26
C THR A 247 2.70 -8.66 2.07
N LEU A 248 3.24 -9.53 2.94
CA LEU A 248 3.05 -10.97 2.87
C LEU A 248 1.57 -11.39 3.00
N VAL A 249 0.81 -10.76 3.93
CA VAL A 249 -0.59 -11.12 4.20
C VAL A 249 -1.62 -10.24 3.48
N ASN A 250 -1.22 -9.09 2.93
CA ASN A 250 -2.10 -8.19 2.17
C ASN A 250 -1.84 -8.19 0.66
N GLY A 251 -0.68 -8.66 0.20
CA GLY A 251 -0.31 -8.71 -1.22
C GLY A 251 -0.38 -7.33 -1.86
N TYR A 252 -1.03 -7.26 -3.03
CA TYR A 252 -1.22 -6.02 -3.81
C TYR A 252 -2.47 -5.23 -3.40
N ALA A 253 -3.05 -5.49 -2.23
CA ALA A 253 -4.19 -4.72 -1.74
C ALA A 253 -3.84 -3.22 -1.65
N LEU A 254 -4.85 -2.39 -1.89
CA LEU A 254 -4.76 -0.94 -1.67
C LEU A 254 -4.42 -0.67 -0.20
N ASN A 255 -3.26 -0.07 0.06
CA ASN A 255 -2.76 0.17 1.42
C ASN A 255 -3.48 1.33 2.11
N HIS A 256 -3.85 2.36 1.34
CA HIS A 256 -4.73 3.43 1.82
C HIS A 256 -5.28 4.23 0.64
N VAL A 257 -6.40 4.89 0.92
CA VAL A 257 -6.98 6.00 0.16
C VAL A 257 -6.67 7.29 0.91
N THR A 258 -6.48 8.38 0.18
CA THR A 258 -6.23 9.70 0.77
C THR A 258 -7.32 10.68 0.37
N ILE A 259 -8.01 11.29 1.34
CA ILE A 259 -8.97 12.37 1.08
C ILE A 259 -8.21 13.66 0.77
N SER A 260 -8.56 14.31 -0.35
CA SER A 260 -8.05 15.63 -0.71
C SER A 260 -8.82 16.71 0.05
N ILE A 261 -8.25 17.16 1.15
CA ILE A 261 -8.92 18.02 2.13
C ILE A 261 -9.27 19.37 1.52
N HIS A 262 -8.36 19.97 0.76
CA HIS A 262 -8.56 21.29 0.15
C HIS A 262 -9.62 21.32 -0.95
N GLN A 263 -10.17 20.17 -1.34
CA GLN A 263 -11.29 20.05 -2.28
C GLN A 263 -12.64 19.90 -1.58
N LEU A 264 -12.66 19.74 -0.26
CA LEU A 264 -13.90 19.74 0.53
C LEU A 264 -14.52 21.16 0.52
N LYS A 265 -15.84 21.22 0.61
CA LYS A 265 -16.61 22.47 0.56
C LYS A 265 -16.90 23.07 1.93
N SER A 266 -17.02 22.23 2.94
CA SER A 266 -17.29 22.59 4.34
C SER A 266 -16.04 23.10 5.04
N ASP A 267 -16.20 23.46 6.32
CA ASP A 267 -15.08 23.86 7.20
C ASP A 267 -14.05 22.73 7.43
N LEU A 268 -14.36 21.50 6.99
CA LEU A 268 -13.42 20.37 6.98
C LEU A 268 -12.31 20.53 5.95
N ARG A 269 -12.36 21.55 5.08
CA ARG A 269 -11.32 21.86 4.09
C ARG A 269 -9.96 22.31 4.66
N ASN A 270 -9.86 22.37 5.99
CA ASN A 270 -8.62 22.58 6.72
C ASN A 270 -8.25 21.32 7.51
N ILE A 271 -7.01 20.86 7.40
CA ILE A 271 -6.57 19.60 8.01
C ILE A 271 -6.66 19.58 9.53
N ASN A 272 -6.51 20.72 10.21
CA ASN A 272 -6.66 20.77 11.66
C ASN A 272 -8.11 20.61 12.07
N SER A 273 -9.04 21.27 11.37
CA SER A 273 -10.48 21.11 11.56
C SER A 273 -10.91 19.66 11.31
N LEU A 274 -10.41 19.05 10.22
CA LEU A 274 -10.67 17.66 9.91
C LEU A 274 -10.14 16.72 10.99
N ASN A 275 -8.88 16.88 11.43
CA ASN A 275 -8.30 16.03 12.47
C ASN A 275 -9.13 16.08 13.76
N GLN A 276 -9.50 17.29 14.21
CA GLN A 276 -10.37 17.44 15.39
C GLN A 276 -11.73 16.79 15.19
N PHE A 277 -12.30 16.88 14.00
CA PHE A 277 -13.57 16.24 13.66
C PHE A 277 -13.48 14.72 13.75
N ILE A 278 -12.44 14.12 13.15
CA ILE A 278 -12.19 12.67 13.16
C ILE A 278 -11.95 12.16 14.59
N GLU A 279 -11.15 12.87 15.39
CA GLU A 279 -10.91 12.51 16.80
C GLU A 279 -12.17 12.62 17.66
N LYS A 280 -12.97 13.68 17.50
CA LYS A 280 -14.25 13.85 18.21
C LYS A 280 -15.27 12.76 17.85
N SER A 281 -15.17 12.20 16.64
CA SER A 281 -15.98 11.06 16.21
C SER A 281 -15.45 9.71 16.71
N GLY A 282 -14.39 9.69 17.51
CA GLY A 282 -13.88 8.50 18.20
C GLY A 282 -12.82 7.71 17.43
N PHE A 283 -12.34 8.21 16.29
CA PHE A 283 -11.29 7.55 15.53
C PHE A 283 -9.90 8.00 15.96
N LYS A 284 -8.94 7.06 15.99
CA LYS A 284 -7.55 7.34 16.38
C LYS A 284 -6.71 7.75 15.18
N LEU A 285 -6.01 8.88 15.31
CA LEU A 285 -4.99 9.30 14.37
C LEU A 285 -3.60 8.76 14.74
N ASN A 286 -2.78 8.50 13.72
CA ASN A 286 -1.38 8.11 13.87
C ASN A 286 -0.60 9.25 14.54
N SER A 287 0.00 8.98 15.70
CA SER A 287 0.75 9.98 16.47
C SER A 287 2.26 9.99 16.24
N GLU A 288 2.79 9.07 15.45
CA GLU A 288 4.24 8.99 15.19
C GLU A 288 4.71 10.25 14.48
N GLY A 289 5.70 10.96 15.04
CA GLY A 289 6.10 12.28 14.54
C GLY A 289 5.06 13.40 14.72
N GLY A 290 4.06 13.21 15.59
CA GLY A 290 2.91 14.12 15.77
C GLY A 290 1.76 13.76 14.82
N VAL A 291 0.51 14.11 15.17
CA VAL A 291 -0.67 13.79 14.33
C VAL A 291 -0.56 14.39 12.93
N LEU A 292 -0.13 15.65 12.85
CA LEU A 292 0.04 16.39 11.61
C LEU A 292 1.51 16.34 11.16
N LYS A 293 1.74 15.80 9.96
CA LYS A 293 3.04 15.79 9.29
C LYS A 293 3.06 16.93 8.29
N VAL A 294 4.11 17.74 8.33
CA VAL A 294 4.24 18.93 7.51
C VAL A 294 5.56 18.85 6.76
N SER A 295 5.49 19.00 5.43
CA SER A 295 6.69 19.03 4.59
C SER A 295 7.60 20.21 4.97
N PRO A 296 8.92 20.14 4.70
CA PRO A 296 9.85 21.23 5.02
C PRO A 296 9.49 22.57 4.39
N ASP A 297 8.85 22.57 3.21
CA ASP A 297 8.34 23.78 2.55
C ASP A 297 7.03 24.32 3.16
N GLY A 298 6.40 23.55 4.06
CA GLY A 298 5.13 23.90 4.71
C GLY A 298 3.90 23.72 3.82
N LEU A 299 4.03 23.16 2.62
CA LEU A 299 2.97 23.18 1.60
C LEU A 299 2.24 21.85 1.43
N LEU A 300 2.74 20.76 2.00
CA LEU A 300 2.07 19.46 2.05
C LEU A 300 1.86 19.06 3.52
N LEU A 301 0.60 19.01 3.91
CA LEU A 301 0.17 18.64 5.24
C LEU A 301 -0.57 17.30 5.17
N GLN A 302 -0.21 16.37 6.03
CA GLN A 302 -0.76 15.02 6.02
C GLN A 302 -1.05 14.52 7.42
N SER A 303 -2.12 13.75 7.56
CA SER A 303 -2.46 12.97 8.75
C SER A 303 -3.10 11.66 8.32
N SER A 304 -3.10 10.66 9.18
CA SER A 304 -3.68 9.35 8.87
C SER A 304 -4.31 8.73 10.11
N THR A 305 -5.25 7.82 9.90
CA THR A 305 -5.72 6.96 10.99
C THR A 305 -4.67 5.92 11.35
N VAL A 306 -4.79 5.33 12.53
CA VAL A 306 -4.21 4.01 12.78
C VAL A 306 -4.94 3.00 11.89
N ALA A 307 -4.22 2.00 11.37
CA ALA A 307 -4.81 0.97 10.54
C ALA A 307 -5.83 0.11 11.29
N ASP A 308 -6.83 -0.40 10.57
CA ASP A 308 -7.64 -1.50 11.07
C ASP A 308 -6.81 -2.79 11.12
N SER A 309 -7.28 -3.76 11.91
CA SER A 309 -6.76 -5.13 11.90
C SER A 309 -7.87 -6.12 11.57
N PHE A 310 -7.50 -7.26 11.00
CA PHE A 310 -8.44 -8.34 10.72
C PHE A 310 -7.89 -9.70 11.15
N SER A 311 -8.78 -10.63 11.40
CA SER A 311 -8.43 -12.02 11.72
C SER A 311 -7.94 -12.74 10.48
N PHE A 312 -6.69 -13.19 10.48
CA PHE A 312 -6.06 -13.94 9.40
C PHE A 312 -5.73 -15.35 9.86
N GLN A 313 -6.28 -16.34 9.16
CA GLN A 313 -5.93 -17.75 9.36
C GLN A 313 -4.81 -18.15 8.40
N PHE A 314 -3.64 -18.46 8.96
CA PHE A 314 -2.43 -18.92 8.28
C PHE A 314 -2.53 -20.36 7.78
N SER A 315 -1.59 -20.79 6.94
CA SER A 315 -1.59 -22.13 6.33
C SER A 315 -1.36 -23.26 7.33
N ASP A 316 -0.74 -22.98 8.47
CA ASP A 316 -0.54 -23.90 9.59
C ASP A 316 -1.74 -23.94 10.57
N GLY A 317 -2.85 -23.27 10.22
CA GLY A 317 -4.10 -23.27 10.99
C GLY A 317 -4.15 -22.27 12.14
N VAL A 318 -3.04 -21.59 12.46
CA VAL A 318 -3.01 -20.51 13.45
C VAL A 318 -3.84 -19.33 12.94
N THR A 319 -4.55 -18.65 13.84
CA THR A 319 -5.31 -17.44 13.52
C THR A 319 -4.81 -16.29 14.38
N GLU A 320 -4.41 -15.18 13.75
CA GLU A 320 -3.92 -13.98 14.44
C GLU A 320 -4.58 -12.72 13.88
N SER A 321 -4.62 -11.66 14.68
CA SER A 321 -5.00 -10.33 14.20
C SER A 321 -3.82 -9.67 13.51
N VAL A 322 -3.95 -9.39 12.21
CA VAL A 322 -2.89 -8.77 11.40
C VAL A 322 -3.34 -7.38 10.89
N PRO A 323 -2.41 -6.43 10.70
CA PRO A 323 -2.75 -5.11 10.18
C PRO A 323 -3.34 -5.21 8.77
N CYS A 324 -4.44 -4.49 8.56
CA CYS A 324 -4.98 -4.19 7.24
C CYS A 324 -4.54 -2.78 6.83
N SER A 325 -5.45 -1.93 6.40
CA SER A 325 -5.16 -0.64 5.80
C SER A 325 -5.64 0.50 6.69
N TYR A 326 -5.27 1.72 6.33
CA TYR A 326 -5.71 2.94 6.99
C TYR A 326 -6.29 3.92 5.96
N ILE A 327 -6.84 5.04 6.41
CA ILE A 327 -7.20 6.17 5.55
C ILE A 327 -6.30 7.36 5.89
N GLU A 328 -5.87 8.09 4.87
CA GLU A 328 -5.07 9.30 4.99
C GLU A 328 -5.88 10.54 4.60
N PHE A 329 -5.42 11.70 5.06
CA PHE A 329 -5.94 13.01 4.71
C PHE A 329 -4.78 13.91 4.31
N ALA A 330 -4.89 14.58 3.17
CA ALA A 330 -3.84 15.47 2.66
C ALA A 330 -4.40 16.85 2.27
N GLU A 331 -3.72 17.90 2.73
CA GLU A 331 -3.95 19.28 2.32
C GLU A 331 -2.73 19.79 1.54
N ARG A 332 -2.95 20.20 0.30
CA ARG A 332 -1.92 20.78 -0.57
C ARG A 332 -2.13 22.28 -0.66
N LEU A 333 -1.18 23.06 -0.14
CA LEU A 333 -1.26 24.52 -0.17
C LEU A 333 -0.84 25.09 -1.53
N VAL A 334 -1.31 26.31 -1.79
CA VAL A 334 -1.01 27.07 -3.01
C VAL A 334 0.48 27.42 -3.05
N LEU A 335 1.12 27.20 -4.19
CA LEU A 335 2.53 27.52 -4.38
C LEU A 335 2.77 29.04 -4.27
N PRO A 336 3.94 29.48 -3.79
CA PRO A 336 4.21 30.90 -3.53
C PRO A 336 3.97 31.82 -4.73
N GLN A 337 4.28 31.38 -5.95
CA GLN A 337 4.07 32.16 -7.18
C GLN A 337 2.59 32.42 -7.51
N TYR A 338 1.67 31.68 -6.89
CA TYR A 338 0.22 31.79 -7.09
C TYR A 338 -0.50 32.36 -5.87
N LYS A 339 0.23 32.84 -4.85
CA LYS A 339 -0.34 33.30 -3.57
C LYS A 339 -1.41 34.38 -3.72
N ASN A 340 -1.33 35.22 -4.76
CA ASN A 340 -2.27 36.31 -5.00
C ASN A 340 -3.43 35.92 -5.93
N LEU A 341 -3.51 34.66 -6.38
CA LEU A 341 -4.66 34.20 -7.14
C LEU A 341 -5.91 34.20 -6.25
N PRO A 342 -7.05 34.72 -6.73
CA PRO A 342 -8.32 34.56 -6.05
C PRO A 342 -8.60 33.07 -5.78
N GLU A 343 -9.09 32.74 -4.59
CA GLU A 343 -9.33 31.35 -4.18
C GLU A 343 -10.18 30.56 -5.19
N LYS A 344 -11.16 31.22 -5.81
CA LYS A 344 -12.05 30.64 -6.84
C LYS A 344 -11.33 30.29 -8.15
N GLU A 345 -10.15 30.85 -8.40
CA GLU A 345 -9.32 30.60 -9.58
C GLU A 345 -8.19 29.59 -9.29
N VAL A 346 -7.99 29.21 -8.02
CA VAL A 346 -7.01 28.20 -7.64
C VAL A 346 -7.45 26.84 -8.19
N LYS A 347 -6.53 26.20 -8.92
CA LYS A 347 -6.70 24.87 -9.49
C LYS A 347 -5.65 23.94 -8.87
N GLU A 348 -5.82 22.64 -9.05
CA GLU A 348 -4.92 21.63 -8.45
C GLU A 348 -3.44 21.85 -8.84
N PHE A 349 -3.16 22.25 -10.09
CA PHE A 349 -1.79 22.54 -10.55
C PHE A 349 -1.18 23.82 -9.97
N HIS A 350 -1.97 24.68 -9.30
CA HIS A 350 -1.45 25.83 -8.54
C HIS A 350 -0.98 25.42 -7.13
N ARG A 351 -1.18 24.16 -6.71
CA ARG A 351 -0.85 23.65 -5.38
C ARG A 351 0.41 22.80 -5.40
N ARG A 352 1.00 22.55 -4.23
CA ARG A 352 2.17 21.66 -4.06
C ARG A 352 1.85 20.24 -4.52
N ASP A 353 2.41 19.85 -5.66
CA ASP A 353 2.30 18.51 -6.21
C ASP A 353 3.36 17.55 -5.63
N GLY A 354 3.22 16.24 -5.83
CA GLY A 354 4.19 15.23 -5.40
C GLY A 354 4.11 14.87 -3.90
N PHE A 355 5.17 14.27 -3.38
CA PHE A 355 5.23 13.70 -2.02
C PHE A 355 6.46 14.21 -1.27
N GLU A 356 6.53 13.92 0.03
CA GLU A 356 7.66 14.30 0.88
C GLU A 356 8.16 13.11 1.71
N VAL A 357 9.48 12.83 1.63
CA VAL A 357 10.09 11.67 2.30
C VAL A 357 9.89 11.72 3.81
N GLY A 358 10.07 12.89 4.43
CA GLY A 358 9.91 13.06 5.88
C GLY A 358 8.50 12.74 6.37
N ASN A 359 7.48 13.17 5.62
CA ASN A 359 6.09 12.86 5.94
C ASN A 359 5.80 11.37 5.74
N ALA A 360 6.16 10.84 4.57
CA ALA A 360 5.89 9.46 4.20
C ALA A 360 6.54 8.45 5.14
N ASP A 361 7.76 8.71 5.64
CA ASP A 361 8.43 7.86 6.64
C ASP A 361 7.58 7.63 7.88
N LYS A 362 6.90 8.68 8.38
CA LYS A 362 6.03 8.60 9.56
C LYS A 362 4.66 8.03 9.25
N ILE A 363 4.16 8.21 8.03
CA ILE A 363 2.87 7.66 7.60
C ILE A 363 2.94 6.14 7.40
N PHE A 364 4.09 5.59 6.98
CA PHE A 364 4.27 4.13 6.91
C PHE A 364 3.98 3.42 8.24
N GLU A 365 4.22 4.09 9.36
CA GLU A 365 4.01 3.60 10.71
C GLU A 365 2.52 3.48 11.10
N SER A 366 1.59 3.94 10.25
CA SER A 366 0.15 3.79 10.51
C SER A 366 -0.29 2.32 10.61
N THR A 367 0.50 1.40 10.05
CA THR A 367 0.31 -0.05 10.16
C THR A 367 1.19 -0.71 11.24
N SER A 368 1.91 0.08 12.06
CA SER A 368 2.88 -0.49 13.00
C SER A 368 2.20 -1.05 14.25
N LYS A 369 2.82 -2.08 14.84
CA LYS A 369 2.35 -2.70 16.08
C LYS A 369 2.23 -1.69 17.23
N ASP A 370 3.16 -0.74 17.30
CA ASP A 370 3.15 0.33 18.32
C ASP A 370 1.93 1.24 18.17
N GLN A 371 1.56 1.59 16.94
CA GLN A 371 0.35 2.38 16.69
C GLN A 371 -0.93 1.59 17.01
N LEU A 372 -0.99 0.31 16.62
CA LEU A 372 -2.15 -0.56 16.80
C LEU A 372 -2.43 -0.90 18.26
N THR A 373 -1.40 -1.07 19.09
CA THR A 373 -1.52 -1.47 20.50
C THR A 373 -1.67 -0.29 21.46
N ARG A 374 -1.59 0.95 20.96
CA ARG A 374 -1.71 2.17 21.75
C ARG A 374 -3.09 2.27 22.41
N LYS A 375 -3.10 2.18 23.75
CA LYS A 375 -4.29 2.43 24.57
C LYS A 375 -4.74 3.89 24.40
N ALA A 376 -6.05 4.12 24.39
CA ALA A 376 -6.57 5.49 24.48
C ALA A 376 -6.10 6.08 25.82
N ALA A 377 -5.53 7.28 25.77
CA ALA A 377 -5.10 8.02 26.95
C ALA A 377 -6.30 8.53 27.74
#